data_AF-A0A974Z4E8-F1
#
_entry.id   AF-A0A974Z4E8-F1
#
_cell.length_a   1.000
_cell.length_b   1.000
_cell.length_c   1.000
_cell.angle_alpha   90.00
_cell.angle_beta   90.00
_cell.angle_gamma   90.00
#
_symmetry.space_group_name_H-M   'P 1'
#
loop_
_entity.id
_entity.type
_entity.pdbx_description
1 polymer ?
#
loop_
_entity_poly.entity_id
_entity_poly.type
_entity_poly.pdbx_seq_one_letter_code
_entity_poly.pdbx_strand_id
1 'polypeptide(L)'
;MRALTFAAWRDGRYVPLAELLVCLGGLGLDLRWQVQIDEAGPHPRYAELLETTPQARVGTLELLALAAPDLQVIDGTFTGWVGGEPVVILEAFDSTSWDVYSADERVLVEFRRRYPDARDMPR
;
A
#
# COMPACT_ATOMS: atom_id res chain seq x y z
N MET A 1 -14.20 7.97 2.09
CA MET A 1 -12.76 8.31 2.04
C MET A 1 -12.51 9.26 0.89
N ARG A 2 -11.42 10.01 0.90
CA ARG A 2 -10.88 10.67 -0.30
C ARG A 2 -9.80 9.79 -0.91
N ALA A 3 -9.49 10.01 -2.18
CA ALA A 3 -8.58 9.18 -2.93
C ALA A 3 -7.55 10.03 -3.70
N LEU A 4 -6.32 9.53 -3.74
CA LEU A 4 -5.24 10.02 -4.58
C LEU A 4 -4.77 8.90 -5.51
N THR A 5 -4.33 9.27 -6.70
CA THR A 5 -3.64 8.36 -7.62
C THR A 5 -2.30 8.95 -8.03
N PHE A 6 -1.26 8.12 -8.15
CA PHE A 6 0.06 8.49 -8.66
C PHE A 6 0.71 7.35 -9.43
N ALA A 7 1.71 7.65 -10.26
CA ALA A 7 2.38 6.64 -11.08
C ALA A 7 3.15 5.64 -10.21
N ALA A 8 2.97 4.34 -10.50
CA ALA A 8 3.72 3.27 -9.83
C ALA A 8 5.15 3.12 -10.36
N TRP A 9 5.52 3.86 -11.41
CA TRP A 9 6.87 3.89 -11.98
C TRP A 9 7.46 5.29 -11.96
N ARG A 10 8.71 5.40 -11.52
CA ARG A 10 9.46 6.66 -11.47
C ARG A 10 10.91 6.41 -11.81
N ASP A 11 11.46 7.18 -12.74
CA ASP A 11 12.87 7.10 -13.13
C ASP A 11 13.33 5.66 -13.48
N GLY A 12 12.43 4.88 -14.09
CA GLY A 12 12.68 3.48 -14.48
C GLY A 12 12.60 2.46 -13.33
N ARG A 13 12.20 2.88 -12.12
CA ARG A 13 12.02 2.01 -10.94
C ARG A 13 10.54 1.93 -10.56
N TYR A 14 10.08 0.72 -10.24
CA TYR A 14 8.78 0.53 -9.60
C TYR A 14 8.77 1.12 -8.19
N VAL A 15 7.64 1.66 -7.76
CA VAL A 15 7.38 2.13 -6.39
C VAL A 15 6.83 0.94 -5.60
N PRO A 16 7.67 0.23 -4.81
CA PRO A 16 7.25 -0.99 -4.13
C PRO A 16 6.30 -0.67 -2.97
N LEU A 17 5.49 -1.66 -2.57
CA LEU A 17 4.61 -1.55 -1.40
C LEU A 17 5.36 -1.02 -0.15
N ALA A 18 6.59 -1.49 0.06
CA ALA A 18 7.39 -1.08 1.20
C ALA A 18 7.60 0.43 1.27
N GLU A 19 7.71 1.11 0.12
CA GLU A 19 7.89 2.55 0.07
C GLU A 19 6.61 3.31 0.46
N LEU A 20 5.44 2.78 0.10
CA LEU A 20 4.15 3.33 0.53
C LEU A 20 3.95 3.16 2.04
N LEU A 21 4.32 2.00 2.59
CA LEU A 21 4.24 1.74 4.03
C LEU A 21 5.18 2.64 4.83
N VAL A 22 6.41 2.88 4.33
CA VAL A 22 7.34 3.85 4.93
C VAL A 22 6.81 5.28 4.83
N CYS A 23 6.14 5.64 3.73
CA CYS A 23 5.56 6.96 3.53
C CYS A 23 4.51 7.33 4.61
N LEU A 24 3.81 6.35 5.17
CA LEU A 24 2.87 6.57 6.28
C LEU A 24 3.58 7.02 7.57
N GLY A 25 4.86 6.70 7.72
CA GLY A 25 5.64 7.01 8.92
C GLY A 25 4.93 6.56 10.19
N GLY A 26 4.83 7.46 11.17
CA GLY A 26 4.14 7.19 12.44
C GLY A 26 2.65 6.88 12.31
N LEU A 27 1.98 7.36 11.26
CA LEU A 27 0.55 7.10 11.02
C LEU A 27 0.29 5.62 10.70
N GLY A 28 1.31 4.92 10.22
CA GLY A 28 1.22 3.50 9.87
C GLY A 28 1.38 2.56 11.06
N LEU A 29 1.95 2.98 12.19
CA LEU A 29 2.43 2.04 13.22
C LEU A 29 1.32 1.25 13.92
N ASP A 30 0.15 1.86 14.12
CA ASP A 30 -1.00 1.23 14.77
C ASP A 30 -1.91 0.47 13.80
N LEU A 31 -1.59 0.49 12.51
CA LEU A 31 -2.40 -0.18 11.48
C LEU A 31 -2.23 -1.70 11.53
N ARG A 32 -3.35 -2.39 11.37
CA ARG A 32 -3.40 -3.83 11.08
C ARG A 32 -3.83 -4.03 9.64
N TRP A 33 -2.98 -4.65 8.83
CA TRP A 33 -3.17 -4.78 7.40
C TRP A 33 -3.84 -6.10 7.05
N GLN A 34 -4.95 -6.01 6.34
CA GLN A 34 -5.45 -7.09 5.51
C GLN A 34 -4.86 -6.90 4.12
N VAL A 35 -4.33 -7.96 3.54
CA VAL A 35 -3.70 -7.89 2.22
C VAL A 35 -4.45 -8.83 1.27
N GLN A 36 -4.61 -8.39 0.02
CA GLN A 36 -5.17 -9.16 -1.06
C GLN A 36 -4.29 -8.87 -2.27
N ILE A 37 -3.69 -9.90 -2.85
CA ILE A 37 -2.85 -9.77 -4.04
C ILE A 37 -3.42 -10.71 -5.07
N ASP A 38 -3.87 -10.14 -6.18
CA ASP A 38 -4.40 -10.89 -7.31
C ASP A 38 -3.26 -11.24 -8.26
N GLU A 39 -2.33 -10.29 -8.47
CA GLU A 39 -1.14 -10.50 -9.28
C GLU A 39 0.08 -9.71 -8.76
N ALA A 40 1.24 -10.34 -8.77
CA ALA A 40 2.51 -9.70 -8.43
C ALA A 40 3.68 -10.29 -9.24
N GLY A 41 4.74 -9.50 -9.37
CA GLY A 41 6.01 -9.97 -9.92
C GLY A 41 6.70 -10.99 -9.00
N PRO A 42 7.78 -11.64 -9.47
CA PRO A 42 8.52 -12.62 -8.68
C PRO A 42 9.00 -12.05 -7.35
N HIS A 43 8.69 -12.73 -6.25
CA HIS A 43 9.11 -12.32 -4.91
C HIS A 43 9.49 -13.54 -4.05
N PRO A 44 10.63 -13.51 -3.33
CA PRO A 44 11.13 -14.68 -2.58
C PRO A 44 10.19 -15.14 -1.46
N ARG A 45 9.36 -14.22 -0.93
CA ARG A 45 8.42 -14.47 0.17
C ARG A 45 6.96 -14.45 -0.27
N TYR A 46 6.69 -14.64 -1.58
CA TYR A 46 5.34 -14.56 -2.11
C TYR A 46 4.37 -15.57 -1.46
N ALA A 47 4.83 -16.80 -1.22
CA ALA A 47 4.02 -17.82 -0.54
C ALA A 47 3.64 -17.39 0.88
N GLU A 48 4.58 -16.85 1.66
CA GLU A 48 4.32 -16.35 3.02
C GLU A 48 3.30 -15.20 3.02
N LEU A 49 3.38 -14.30 2.03
CA LEU A 49 2.40 -13.22 1.85
C LEU A 49 0.99 -13.78 1.61
N LEU A 50 0.84 -14.81 0.77
CA LEU A 50 -0.45 -15.44 0.46
C LEU A 50 -1.04 -16.25 1.62
N GLU A 51 -0.21 -16.82 2.49
CA GLU A 51 -0.68 -17.55 3.68
C GLU A 51 -1.17 -16.59 4.78
N THR A 52 -0.54 -15.42 4.87
CA THR A 52 -0.82 -14.42 5.91
C THR A 52 -2.15 -13.68 5.69
N THR A 53 -2.65 -13.66 4.45
CA THR A 53 -3.59 -12.68 3.94
C THR A 53 -5.08 -12.93 4.13
N PRO A 54 -5.60 -14.17 4.07
CA PRO A 54 -7.03 -14.39 4.17
C PRO A 54 -7.55 -14.42 5.61
N GLN A 55 -6.68 -14.68 6.59
CA GLN A 55 -7.09 -15.15 7.93
C GLN A 55 -6.68 -14.23 9.08
N ALA A 56 -5.67 -13.37 8.90
CA ALA A 56 -5.16 -12.50 9.94
C ALA A 56 -4.76 -11.12 9.40
N ARG A 57 -4.96 -10.08 10.22
CA ARG A 57 -4.40 -8.75 9.92
C ARG A 57 -3.02 -8.65 10.54
N VAL A 58 -2.00 -8.26 9.79
CA VAL A 58 -0.61 -8.13 10.26
C VAL A 58 -0.22 -6.72 10.62
N GLY A 59 0.83 -6.55 11.43
CA GLY A 59 1.35 -5.22 11.74
C GLY A 59 2.11 -4.60 10.56
N THR A 60 2.23 -3.27 10.52
CA THR A 60 2.96 -2.57 9.44
C THR A 60 4.41 -3.02 9.30
N LEU A 61 5.13 -3.23 10.42
CA LEU A 61 6.52 -3.70 10.38
C LEU A 61 6.65 -5.14 9.87
N GLU A 62 5.67 -5.98 10.18
CA GLU A 62 5.60 -7.35 9.69
C GLU A 62 5.32 -7.38 8.18
N LEU A 63 4.36 -6.58 7.72
CA LEU A 63 4.09 -6.42 6.29
C LEU A 63 5.29 -5.84 5.52
N LEU A 64 6.00 -4.87 6.10
CA LEU A 64 7.25 -4.36 5.55
C LEU A 64 8.30 -5.45 5.37
N ALA A 65 8.48 -6.32 6.37
CA ALA A 65 9.42 -7.43 6.28
C ALA A 65 9.02 -8.45 5.21
N LEU A 66 7.72 -8.71 5.05
CA LEU A 66 7.18 -9.61 4.03
C LEU A 66 7.29 -9.04 2.61
N ALA A 67 7.24 -7.72 2.46
CA ALA A 67 7.33 -7.02 1.17
C ALA A 67 8.77 -6.74 0.70
N ALA A 68 9.78 -7.08 1.52
CA ALA A 68 11.18 -6.88 1.21
C ALA A 68 11.77 -8.04 0.36
N PRO A 69 12.71 -7.77 -0.58
CA PRO A 69 13.37 -6.49 -0.79
C PRO A 69 12.52 -5.46 -1.53
N ASP A 70 11.82 -5.85 -2.61
CA ASP A 70 10.91 -4.98 -3.37
C ASP A 70 9.80 -5.84 -4.02
N LEU A 71 8.63 -5.91 -3.38
CA LEU A 71 7.45 -6.51 -3.99
C LEU A 71 6.86 -5.57 -5.06
N GLN A 72 6.97 -5.98 -6.32
CA GLN A 72 6.20 -5.37 -7.42
C GLN A 72 4.79 -5.96 -7.42
N VAL A 73 3.81 -5.17 -7.01
CA VAL A 73 2.39 -5.53 -7.11
C VAL A 73 1.91 -5.16 -8.50
N ILE A 74 1.22 -6.07 -9.17
CA ILE A 74 0.58 -5.79 -10.46
C ILE A 74 -0.87 -5.39 -10.17
N ASP A 75 -1.61 -6.27 -9.50
CA ASP A 75 -2.95 -6.00 -9.00
C ASP A 75 -3.09 -6.48 -7.55
N GLY A 76 -3.59 -5.60 -6.68
CA GLY A 76 -3.84 -5.95 -5.29
C GLY A 76 -4.27 -4.79 -4.42
N THR A 77 -4.87 -5.12 -3.28
CA THR A 77 -5.39 -4.18 -2.30
C THR A 77 -4.81 -4.47 -0.91
N PHE A 78 -4.36 -3.40 -0.25
CA PHE A 78 -3.81 -3.43 1.10
C PHE A 78 -4.66 -2.51 1.97
N THR A 79 -5.44 -3.10 2.87
CA THR A 79 -6.37 -2.34 3.73
C THR A 79 -5.80 -2.27 5.14
N GLY A 80 -5.44 -1.05 5.57
CA GLY A 80 -5.01 -0.75 6.93
C GLY A 80 -6.20 -0.43 7.84
N TRP A 81 -6.32 -1.17 8.93
CA TRP A 81 -7.43 -1.08 9.88
C TRP A 81 -6.98 -0.55 11.25
N VAL A 82 -7.85 0.23 11.89
CA VAL A 82 -7.75 0.64 13.30
C VAL A 82 -9.10 0.47 13.97
N GLY A 83 -9.15 -0.20 15.12
CA GLY A 83 -10.39 -0.32 15.90
C GLY A 83 -11.56 -1.00 15.18
N GLY A 84 -11.28 -1.81 14.15
CA GLY A 84 -12.30 -2.48 13.34
C GLY A 84 -12.76 -1.71 12.11
N GLU A 85 -12.28 -0.48 11.89
CA GLU A 85 -12.60 0.36 10.74
C GLU A 85 -11.42 0.46 9.76
N PRO A 86 -11.67 0.44 8.43
CA PRO A 86 -10.63 0.70 7.46
C PRO A 86 -10.31 2.19 7.47
N VAL A 87 -9.03 2.55 7.59
CA VAL A 87 -8.58 3.95 7.65
C VAL A 87 -7.70 4.34 6.47
N VAL A 88 -7.01 3.36 5.88
CA VAL A 88 -6.17 3.53 4.69
C VAL A 88 -6.36 2.31 3.79
N ILE A 89 -6.47 2.54 2.49
CA ILE A 89 -6.44 1.50 1.46
C ILE A 89 -5.39 1.90 0.44
N LEU A 90 -4.46 0.98 0.14
CA LEU A 90 -3.50 1.12 -0.95
C LEU A 90 -3.88 0.11 -2.02
N GLU A 91 -4.03 0.56 -3.25
CA GLU A 91 -4.48 -0.29 -4.37
C GLU A 91 -3.52 -0.12 -5.54
N ALA A 92 -3.02 -1.25 -6.06
CA ALA A 92 -2.22 -1.29 -7.27
C ALA A 92 -3.11 -1.72 -8.44
N PHE A 93 -2.93 -1.08 -9.60
CA PHE A 93 -3.70 -1.38 -10.81
C PHE A 93 -2.80 -1.56 -12.03
N ASP A 94 -2.78 -2.77 -12.59
CA ASP A 94 -1.99 -3.19 -13.77
C ASP A 94 -0.50 -2.79 -13.69
N SER A 95 0.04 -2.70 -12.47
CA SER A 95 1.37 -2.15 -12.17
C SER A 95 1.61 -0.71 -12.68
N THR A 96 0.57 0.03 -13.05
CA THR A 96 0.71 1.38 -13.67
C THR A 96 0.59 2.51 -12.65
N SER A 97 -0.29 2.36 -11.67
CA SER A 97 -0.56 3.36 -10.65
C SER A 97 -0.77 2.73 -9.28
N TRP A 98 -0.55 3.56 -8.28
CA TRP A 98 -1.03 3.34 -6.93
C TRP A 98 -2.15 4.32 -6.62
N ASP A 99 -3.24 3.78 -6.09
CA ASP A 99 -4.33 4.55 -5.53
C ASP A 99 -4.31 4.44 -4.01
N VAL A 100 -4.52 5.59 -3.35
CA VAL A 100 -4.50 5.72 -1.90
C VAL A 100 -5.81 6.32 -1.45
N TYR A 101 -6.60 5.52 -0.75
CA TYR A 101 -7.85 5.95 -0.14
C TYR A 101 -7.63 6.14 1.35
N SER A 102 -8.05 7.27 1.90
CA SER A 102 -8.06 7.47 3.35
C SER A 102 -9.15 8.42 3.81
N ALA A 103 -9.63 8.21 5.04
CA ALA A 103 -10.45 9.18 5.75
C ALA A 103 -9.60 10.21 6.52
N ASP A 104 -8.31 9.92 6.73
CA ASP A 104 -7.36 10.80 7.40
C ASP A 104 -6.60 11.64 6.36
N GLU A 105 -6.89 12.94 6.32
CA GLU A 105 -6.23 13.85 5.37
C GLU A 105 -4.71 13.92 5.58
N ARG A 106 -4.21 13.62 6.79
CA ARG A 106 -2.76 13.60 7.05
C ARG A 106 -2.05 12.55 6.20
N VAL A 107 -2.68 11.39 6.01
CA VAL A 107 -2.17 10.33 5.12
C VAL A 107 -2.02 10.87 3.70
N LEU A 108 -3.07 11.49 3.17
CA LEU A 108 -3.08 12.03 1.80
C LEU A 108 -2.04 13.15 1.62
N VAL A 109 -1.82 13.98 2.65
CA VAL A 109 -0.78 15.01 2.65
C VAL A 109 0.62 14.40 2.55
N GLU A 110 0.92 13.32 3.29
CA GLU A 110 2.23 12.66 3.21
C GLU A 110 2.47 12.06 1.81
N PHE A 111 1.46 11.42 1.21
CA PHE A 111 1.57 10.91 -0.16
C PHE A 111 1.79 12.02 -1.19
N ARG A 112 1.07 13.15 -1.11
CA ARG A 112 1.31 14.30 -2.00
C ARG A 112 2.71 14.89 -1.84
N ARG A 113 3.26 14.90 -0.62
CA ARG A 113 4.63 15.36 -0.37
C ARG A 113 5.66 14.41 -0.97
N ARG A 114 5.43 13.09 -0.88
CA ARG A 114 6.36 12.06 -1.36
C ARG A 114 6.30 11.88 -2.88
N TYR A 115 5.12 12.03 -3.49
CA TYR A 115 4.84 11.78 -4.90
C TYR A 115 4.27 13.04 -5.57
N PRO A 116 5.12 13.87 -6.22
CA PRO A 116 4.71 15.15 -6.82
C PRO A 116 3.65 15.08 -7.92
N ASP A 117 3.46 13.92 -8.56
CA ASP A 117 2.44 13.65 -9.59
C ASP A 117 1.12 13.14 -8.99
N ALA A 118 1.04 12.98 -7.66
CA ALA A 118 -0.18 12.58 -7.00
C ALA A 118 -1.30 13.60 -7.22
N ARG A 119 -2.45 13.10 -7.66
CA ARG A 119 -3.64 13.91 -7.95
C ARG A 119 -4.88 13.32 -7.30
N ASP A 120 -5.83 14.17 -6.94
CA ASP A 120 -7.14 13.74 -6.45
C ASP A 120 -7.87 12.93 -7.52
N MET A 121 -8.46 11.80 -7.11
CA MET A 121 -9.36 11.06 -7.97
C MET A 121 -10.78 11.67 -7.94
N PRO A 122 -11.53 11.63 -9.05
CA PRO A 122 -12.93 12.03 -9.05
C PRO A 122 -13.73 11.20 -8.04
N ARG A 123 -14.75 11.83 -7.44
CA ARG A 123 -15.71 11.13 -6.57
C ARG A 123 -16.75 10.36 -7.36
#